data_AF-A0A4V2UYD8-F1
#
_entry.id   AF-A0A4V2UYD8-F1
#
_cell.length_a   1.000
_cell.length_b   1.000
_cell.length_c   1.000
_cell.angle_alpha   90.00
_cell.angle_beta   90.00
_cell.angle_gamma   90.00
#
_symmetry.space_group_name_H-M   'P 1'
#
loop_
_entity.id
_entity.type
_entity.pdbx_description
1 polymer ?
#
loop_
_entity_poly.entity_id
_entity_poly.type
_entity_poly.pdbx_seq_one_letter_code
_entity_poly.pdbx_strand_id
1 'polypeptide(L)' 'MSTMNISLPDSLKSFVDEQVTQRGYGTSSEYVRELIRKDANQQHLRGLLLEGAASAPAAPADATYFNTLRERVQRHTRK' A
#
# COMPACT_ATOMS: atom_id res chain seq x y z
N MET A 1 -15.94 -14.43 8.81
CA MET A 1 -15.45 -13.05 9.05
C MET A 1 -15.70 -12.71 10.50
N SER A 2 -14.77 -12.02 11.17
CA SER A 2 -15.01 -11.46 12.50
C SER A 2 -15.66 -10.09 12.37
N THR A 3 -16.64 -9.79 13.23
CA THR A 3 -17.35 -8.50 13.26
C THR A 3 -16.70 -7.55 14.26
N MET A 4 -16.61 -6.27 13.92
CA MET A 4 -16.11 -5.21 14.80
C MET A 4 -17.20 -4.14 14.95
N ASN A 5 -17.61 -3.85 16.18
CA ASN A 5 -18.58 -2.79 16.49
C ASN A 5 -17.82 -1.54 16.93
N ILE A 6 -18.21 -0.39 16.37
CA ILE A 6 -17.58 0.90 16.65
C ILE A 6 -18.69 1.93 16.90
N SER A 7 -18.64 2.60 18.04
CA SER A 7 -19.53 3.73 18.34
C SER A 7 -18.86 5.03 17.88
N LEU A 8 -19.59 5.86 17.13
CA LEU A 8 -19.10 7.13 16.60
C LEU A 8 -20.01 8.27 17.09
N PRO A 9 -19.46 9.43 17.43
CA PRO A 9 -20.24 10.67 17.56
C PRO A 9 -20.94 11.02 16.24
N ASP A 10 -22.07 11.75 16.34
CA ASP A 10 -22.90 12.10 15.17
C ASP A 10 -22.12 12.84 14.07
N SER A 11 -21.14 13.65 14.45
CA SER A 11 -20.27 14.37 13.51
C SER A 11 -19.43 13.41 12.65
N LEU A 12 -18.84 12.38 13.27
CA LEU A 12 -18.05 11.38 12.56
C LEU A 12 -18.93 10.46 11.72
N LYS A 13 -20.13 10.12 12.20
CA LYS A 13 -21.10 9.36 11.42
C LYS A 13 -21.47 10.12 10.14
N SER A 14 -21.82 11.40 10.27
CA SER A 14 -22.21 12.25 9.13
C SER A 14 -21.08 12.35 8.10
N PHE A 15 -19.84 12.54 8.57
CA PHE A 15 -18.66 12.53 7.70
C PHE A 15 -18.51 11.21 6.93
N VAL A 16 -18.66 10.06 7.61
CA VAL A 16 -18.57 8.75 6.95
C VAL A 16 -19.66 8.58 5.90
N ASP A 17 -20.89 8.99 6.20
CA ASP A 17 -22.03 8.88 5.26
C ASP A 17 -21.80 9.74 3.99
N GLU A 18 -21.22 10.93 4.14
CA GLU A 18 -20.80 11.76 3.01
C GLU A 18 -19.71 11.07 2.18
N GLN A 19 -18.69 10.48 2.82
CA GLN A 19 -17.64 9.76 2.09
C GLN A 19 -18.17 8.53 1.35
N VAL A 20 -19.12 7.82 1.95
CA VAL A 20 -19.80 6.68 1.32
C VAL A 20 -20.52 7.14 0.05
N THR A 21 -21.28 8.23 0.14
CA THR A 21 -22.03 8.79 -0.99
C THR A 21 -21.13 9.34 -2.10
N GLN A 22 -20.14 10.16 -1.74
CA GLN A 22 -19.27 10.85 -2.71
C GLN A 22 -18.32 9.89 -3.44
N ARG A 23 -17.88 8.83 -2.77
CA ARG A 23 -16.88 7.89 -3.31
C ARG A 23 -17.51 6.57 -3.80
N GLY A 24 -18.84 6.45 -3.73
CA GLY A 24 -19.58 5.30 -4.25
C GLY A 24 -19.40 4.01 -3.46
N TYR A 25 -19.14 4.09 -2.16
CA TYR A 25 -19.11 2.90 -1.30
C TYR A 25 -20.54 2.40 -1.05
N GLY A 26 -20.72 1.09 -0.88
CA GLY A 26 -22.02 0.50 -0.58
C GLY A 26 -22.42 0.60 0.89
N THR A 27 -21.45 0.69 1.81
CA THR A 27 -21.70 0.79 3.27
C THR A 27 -20.61 1.56 4.01
N SER A 28 -20.93 2.08 5.19
CA SER A 28 -19.95 2.68 6.11
C SER A 28 -18.85 1.70 6.51
N SER A 29 -19.18 0.42 6.72
CA SER A 29 -18.20 -0.63 7.02
C SER A 29 -17.23 -0.89 5.87
N GLU A 30 -17.67 -0.73 4.63
CA GLU A 30 -16.79 -0.82 3.46
C GLU A 30 -15.78 0.32 3.43
N TYR A 31 -16.24 1.56 3.62
CA TYR A 31 -15.35 2.72 3.72
C TYR A 31 -14.30 2.55 4.82
N VAL A 32 -14.71 2.12 6.01
CA VAL A 32 -13.79 1.88 7.14
C VAL A 32 -12.78 0.78 6.83
N ARG A 33 -13.20 -0.33 6.19
CA ARG A 33 -12.28 -1.40 5.77
C ARG A 33 -11.24 -0.89 4.78
N GLU A 34 -11.63 -0.05 3.84
CA GLU A 34 -10.70 0.57 2.88
C GLU A 34 -9.71 1.51 3.56
N LEU A 35 -10.16 2.30 4.55
CA LEU A 35 -9.25 3.12 5.34
C LEU A 35 -8.21 2.28 6.10
N ILE A 36 -8.65 1.19 6.74
CA ILE A 36 -7.76 0.27 7.46
C ILE A 36 -6.73 -0.35 6.49
N ARG A 37 -7.15 -0.78 5.29
CA ARG A 37 -6.23 -1.31 4.27
C ARG A 37 -5.20 -0.27 3.85
N LYS A 38 -5.62 0.98 3.64
CA LYS A 38 -4.71 2.08 3.29
C LYS A 38 -3.69 2.34 4.39
N ASP A 39 -4.12 2.40 5.64
CA ASP A 39 -3.22 2.56 6.79
C ASP A 39 -2.23 1.40 6.90
N ALA A 40 -2.70 0.16 6.80
CA ALA A 40 -1.84 -1.03 6.81
C ALA A 40 -0.79 -0.99 5.68
N ASN A 41 -1.18 -0.60 4.46
CA ASN A 41 -0.26 -0.43 3.34
C ASN A 41 0.76 0.68 3.58
N GLN A 42 0.35 1.80 4.17
CA GLN A 42 1.27 2.89 4.53
C GLN A 42 2.30 2.45 5.57
N GLN A 43 1.86 1.72 6.60
CA GLN A 43 2.76 1.16 7.62
C GLN A 43 3.73 0.14 7.01
N HIS A 44 3.24 -0.73 6.12
CA HIS A 44 4.08 -1.70 5.44
C HIS A 44 5.15 -1.02 4.56
N LEU A 45 4.76 -0.05 3.73
CA LEU A 45 5.70 0.73 2.91
C LEU A 45 6.73 1.45 3.76
N ARG A 46 6.32 2.06 4.88
CA ARG A 46 7.24 2.71 5.82
C ARG A 46 8.26 1.71 6.37
N GLY A 47 7.84 0.50 6.71
CA GLY A 47 8.73 -0.59 7.13
C GLY A 47 9.79 -0.89 6.07
N LEU A 48 9.39 -1.12 4.83
CA LEU A 48 10.30 -1.40 3.71
C LEU A 48 11.31 -0.27 3.46
N LEU A 49 10.88 0.99 3.58
CA LEU A 49 11.77 2.13 3.43
C LEU A 49 12.82 2.21 4.55
N LEU A 50 12.43 1.91 5.79
CA LEU A 50 13.36 1.87 6.91
C LEU A 50 14.35 0.71 6.79
N GLU A 51 13.88 -0.47 6.37
CA GLU A 51 14.75 -1.63 6.08
C GLU A 51 15.76 -1.30 4.97
N GLY A 52 15.30 -0.67 3.88
CA GLY A 52 16.17 -0.21 2.80
C GLY A 52 17.19 0.82 3.26
N ALA A 53 16.79 1.80 4.09
CA ALA A 53 17.68 2.80 4.64
C ALA A 53 18.72 2.23 5.62
N ALA A 54 18.36 1.16 6.34
CA ALA A 54 19.28 0.45 7.23
C ALA A 54 20.21 -0.53 6.49
N SER A 55 19.94 -0.81 5.21
CA SER A 55 20.76 -1.71 4.40
C SER A 55 22.09 -1.07 3.97
N ALA A 56 23.07 -1.91 3.66
CA ALA A 56 24.34 -1.42 3.12
C ALA A 56 24.10 -0.71 1.76
N PRO A 57 24.75 0.44 1.51
CA PRO A 57 24.63 1.12 0.22
C PRO A 57 25.01 0.18 -0.93
N ALA A 58 24.14 0.10 -1.93
CA ALA A 58 24.45 -0.61 -3.16
C ALA A 58 25.43 0.21 -4.02
N ALA A 59 26.11 -0.47 -4.94
CA ALA A 59 26.84 0.21 -6.00
C ALA A 59 25.86 1.07 -6.85
N PRO A 60 26.35 2.15 -7.50
CA PRO A 60 25.52 2.97 -8.37
C PRO A 60 24.79 2.14 -9.43
N ALA A 61 23.50 2.41 -9.62
CA ALA A 61 22.71 1.83 -10.70
C ALA A 61 23.04 2.53 -12.03
N ASP A 62 24.21 2.25 -12.57
CA ASP A 62 24.72 2.85 -13.80
C ASP A 62 24.26 2.09 -15.07
N ALA A 63 24.73 2.52 -16.24
CA ALA A 63 24.40 1.87 -17.50
C ALA A 63 24.85 0.39 -17.54
N THR A 64 25.99 0.06 -16.94
CA THR A 64 26.52 -1.30 -16.89
C THR A 64 25.64 -2.20 -16.04
N TYR A 65 25.17 -1.72 -14.89
CA TYR A 65 24.20 -2.40 -14.05
C TYR A 65 22.93 -2.77 -14.83
N PHE A 66 22.33 -1.80 -15.53
CA PHE A 66 21.09 -2.05 -16.29
C PHE A 66 21.29 -2.90 -17.54
N ASN A 67 22.45 -2.83 -18.20
CA ASN A 67 22.79 -3.73 -19.31
C ASN A 67 22.89 -5.19 -18.82
N THR A 68 23.64 -5.40 -17.73
CA THR A 68 23.80 -6.73 -17.11
C THR A 68 22.45 -7.30 -16.66
N LEU A 69 21.57 -6.46 -16.09
CA LEU A 69 20.23 -6.87 -15.68
C LEU A 69 19.38 -7.33 -16.88
N ARG A 70 19.40 -6.59 -18.00
CA ARG A 70 18.67 -6.95 -19.22
C ARG A 70 19.18 -8.23 -19.85
N GLU A 71 20.49 -8.41 -19.94
CA GLU A 71 21.10 -9.66 -20.43
C GLU A 71 20.72 -10.87 -19.57
N ARG A 72 20.62 -10.69 -18.25
CA ARG A 72 20.18 -11.75 -17.33
C ARG A 72 18.73 -12.15 -17.60
N VAL A 73 17.83 -11.17 -17.76
CA VAL A 73 16.41 -11.44 -18.07
C VAL A 73 16.28 -12.17 -19.41
N GLN A 74 16.94 -11.69 -20.47
CA GLN A 74 16.88 -12.29 -21.81
C GLN A 74 17.41 -13.73 -21.85
N ARG A 75 18.43 -14.06 -21.05
CA ARG A 75 18.92 -15.44 -20.92
C ARG A 75 17.89 -16.37 -20.29
N HIS A 76 17.07 -15.87 -19.37
CA HIS A 76 16.01 -16.65 -18.73
C HIS A 76 14.80 -16.86 -19.64
N THR A 77 14.49 -15.93 -20.55
CA THR A 77 13.35 -16.05 -21.49
C THR A 77 13.66 -16.95 -22.70
N ARG A 78 14.94 -17.27 -22.94
CA ARG A 78 15.40 -18.14 -24.04
C ARG A 78 15.47 -19.63 -23.68
N LYS A 79 15.14 -20.01 -22.45
CA LYS A 79 14.92 -21.39 -22.00
C LYS A 79 13.43 -21.68 -21.95
#